data_AF-A0A1G2D2M5-F1
#
_entry.id   AF-A0A1G2D2M5-F1
#
_cell.length_a   1.000
_cell.length_b   1.000
_cell.length_c   1.000
_cell.angle_alpha   90.00
_cell.angle_beta   90.00
_cell.angle_gamma   90.00
#
_symmetry.space_group_name_H-M   'P 1'
#
loop_
_entity.id
_entity.type
_entity.pdbx_description
1 polymer ?
#
loop_
_entity_poly.entity_id
_entity_poly.type
_entity_poly.pdbx_seq_one_letter_code
_entity_poly.pdbx_strand_id
1 'polypeptide(L)'
;MTTVILSSIKAEIFQLGKRDAREAILERRKGIRNHRDQLGDDRCFLDDYLVWKWLSDAPTEPEKFTSEDGMKECVLFYEHRRTETSDPVSADAITDPAHWDDDLETMSLSDLHNELSRLQKALRTHRDIIGRSRTVADDRALYAVLPEKIPADFRLPPKEEFLGEARAPKAGCPAFWRSHDGCKGCHNYHKWGPCR
;
A
#
# COMPACT_ATOMS: atom_id res chain seq x y z
N MET A 1 17.89 -14.41 -0.35
CA MET A 1 16.62 -14.86 0.26
C MET A 1 15.55 -14.72 -0.79
N THR A 2 14.72 -15.74 -0.98
CA THR A 2 13.74 -15.81 -2.06
C THR A 2 12.41 -15.31 -1.53
N THR A 3 12.00 -14.12 -1.95
CA THR A 3 10.68 -13.54 -1.66
C THR A 3 9.58 -14.51 -2.10
N VAL A 4 8.69 -14.90 -1.18
CA VAL A 4 7.63 -15.87 -1.48
C VAL A 4 6.41 -15.12 -1.99
N ILE A 5 6.12 -15.21 -3.28
CA ILE A 5 4.87 -14.72 -3.87
C ILE A 5 3.90 -15.90 -3.92
N LEU A 6 2.70 -15.72 -3.35
CA LEU A 6 1.72 -16.79 -3.21
C LEU A 6 0.49 -16.48 -4.06
N SER A 7 -0.10 -17.53 -4.65
CA SER A 7 -1.34 -17.42 -5.37
C SER A 7 -2.57 -17.37 -4.47
N SER A 8 -3.73 -17.20 -5.10
CA SER A 8 -5.02 -17.18 -4.46
C SER A 8 -5.44 -18.54 -3.87
N ILE A 9 -4.68 -19.61 -4.13
CA ILE A 9 -4.99 -20.96 -3.70
C ILE A 9 -4.52 -21.16 -2.25
N LYS A 10 -5.47 -21.31 -1.32
CA LYS A 10 -5.22 -21.69 0.09
C LYS A 10 -4.19 -22.83 0.22
N ALA A 11 -4.23 -23.79 -0.70
CA ALA A 11 -3.32 -24.93 -0.70
C ALA A 11 -1.84 -24.52 -0.69
N GLU A 12 -1.42 -23.47 -1.38
CA GLU A 12 -0.02 -23.03 -1.39
C GLU A 12 0.44 -22.51 -0.02
N ILE A 13 -0.44 -21.81 0.70
CA ILE A 13 -0.18 -21.37 2.08
C ILE A 13 0.04 -22.57 2.99
N PHE A 14 -0.81 -23.61 2.88
CA PHE A 14 -0.73 -24.80 3.71
C PHE A 14 0.49 -25.70 3.42
N GLN A 15 1.19 -25.50 2.29
CA GLN A 15 2.46 -26.18 2.01
C GLN A 15 3.66 -25.51 2.67
N LEU A 16 3.53 -24.28 3.18
CA LEU A 16 4.64 -23.56 3.80
C LEU A 16 4.99 -24.17 5.17
N GLY A 17 6.27 -24.39 5.40
CA GLY A 17 6.80 -24.70 6.73
C GLY A 17 6.69 -23.50 7.69
N LYS A 18 6.84 -23.76 8.99
CA LYS A 18 6.67 -22.74 10.06
C LYS A 18 7.51 -21.47 9.82
N ARG A 19 8.78 -21.66 9.46
CA ARG A 19 9.70 -20.54 9.19
C ARG A 19 9.23 -19.71 8.00
N ASP A 20 8.92 -20.36 6.88
CA ASP A 20 8.58 -19.68 5.63
C ASP A 20 7.21 -18.97 5.73
N ALA A 21 6.26 -19.55 6.47
CA ALA A 21 4.99 -18.90 6.78
C ALA A 21 5.19 -17.63 7.64
N ARG A 22 6.06 -17.69 8.67
CA ARG A 22 6.39 -16.52 9.50
C ARG A 22 7.07 -15.42 8.67
N GLU A 23 8.04 -15.78 7.85
CA GLU A 23 8.72 -14.83 6.95
C GLU A 23 7.74 -14.17 5.98
N ALA A 24 6.87 -14.96 5.35
CA ALA A 24 5.84 -14.45 4.46
C ALA A 24 4.90 -13.45 5.15
N ILE A 25 4.48 -13.73 6.40
CA ILE A 25 3.65 -12.81 7.21
C ILE A 25 4.41 -11.50 7.45
N LEU A 26 5.67 -11.56 7.88
CA LEU A 26 6.49 -10.38 8.15
C LEU A 26 6.64 -9.49 6.91
N GLU A 27 6.92 -10.08 5.74
CA GLU A 27 7.03 -9.36 4.47
C GLU A 27 5.75 -8.58 4.13
N ARG A 28 4.58 -9.22 4.33
CA ARG A 28 3.27 -8.63 4.01
C ARG A 28 2.88 -7.57 5.01
N ARG A 29 3.05 -7.82 6.31
CA ARG A 29 2.84 -6.80 7.35
C ARG A 29 3.72 -5.58 7.11
N LYS A 30 5.00 -5.78 6.77
CA LYS A 30 5.90 -4.69 6.38
C LYS A 30 5.40 -3.91 5.16
N GLY A 31 4.92 -4.61 4.12
CA GLY A 31 4.33 -3.95 2.94
C GLY A 31 3.12 -3.09 3.30
N ILE A 32 2.21 -3.61 4.13
CA ILE A 32 1.01 -2.87 4.58
C ILE A 32 1.41 -1.67 5.46
N ARG A 33 2.37 -1.85 6.39
CA ARG A 33 2.90 -0.77 7.24
C ARG A 33 3.51 0.35 6.38
N ASN A 34 4.36 -0.01 5.42
CA ASN A 34 4.96 0.98 4.52
C ASN A 34 3.91 1.81 3.78
N HIS A 35 2.80 1.22 3.37
CA HIS A 35 1.69 1.92 2.71
C HIS A 35 0.84 2.74 3.70
N ARG A 36 0.63 2.23 4.92
CA ARG A 36 -0.07 2.93 6.01
C ARG A 36 0.68 4.19 6.46
N ASP A 37 2.00 4.09 6.56
CA ASP A 37 2.87 5.09 7.21
C ASP A 37 3.30 6.21 6.25
N GLN A 38 2.82 6.22 5.01
CA GLN A 38 3.02 7.34 4.09
C GLN A 38 2.22 8.57 4.55
N LEU A 39 2.84 9.75 4.44
CA LEU A 39 2.29 11.00 4.95
C LEU A 39 2.31 12.09 3.87
N GLY A 40 1.28 12.93 3.85
CA GLY A 40 1.24 14.11 2.98
C GLY A 40 1.45 13.77 1.50
N ASP A 41 2.47 14.38 0.89
CA ASP A 41 2.81 14.21 -0.53
C ASP A 41 3.42 12.84 -0.86
N ASP A 42 3.86 12.09 0.16
CA ASP A 42 4.37 10.72 -0.03
C ASP A 42 3.25 9.71 -0.27
N ARG A 43 1.98 10.08 -0.06
CA ARG A 43 0.83 9.23 -0.36
C ARG A 43 0.46 9.35 -1.84
N CYS A 44 0.56 8.25 -2.57
CA CYS A 44 0.20 8.15 -3.99
C CYS A 44 -0.70 6.95 -4.26
N PHE A 45 -1.54 7.02 -5.29
CA PHE A 45 -2.33 5.85 -5.71
C PHE A 45 -1.44 4.69 -6.21
N LEU A 46 -0.23 4.99 -6.70
CA LEU A 46 0.73 3.98 -7.18
C LEU A 46 1.23 3.06 -6.06
N ASP A 47 1.20 3.53 -4.81
CA ASP A 47 1.65 2.74 -3.66
C ASP A 47 0.79 1.51 -3.43
N ASP A 48 -0.46 1.54 -3.91
CA ASP A 48 -1.33 0.37 -3.88
C ASP A 48 -0.69 -0.85 -4.58
N TYR A 49 0.03 -0.65 -5.69
CA TYR A 49 0.72 -1.73 -6.42
C TYR A 49 1.87 -2.33 -5.61
N LEU A 50 2.55 -1.54 -4.78
CA LEU A 50 3.61 -2.01 -3.89
C LEU A 50 3.09 -2.95 -2.80
N VAL A 51 1.83 -2.79 -2.42
CA VAL A 51 1.14 -3.69 -1.48
C VAL A 51 0.59 -4.91 -2.21
N TRP A 52 0.08 -4.76 -3.43
CA TRP A 52 -0.51 -5.88 -4.17
C TRP A 52 0.50 -6.88 -4.69
N LYS A 53 1.78 -6.50 -4.84
CA LYS A 53 2.86 -7.37 -5.33
C LYS A 53 2.99 -8.74 -4.63
N TRP A 54 2.43 -8.89 -3.43
CA TRP A 54 2.42 -10.13 -2.66
C TRP A 54 1.38 -11.16 -3.15
N LEU A 55 0.52 -10.75 -4.08
CA LEU A 55 -0.47 -11.57 -4.76
C LEU A 55 0.11 -12.02 -6.10
N SER A 56 0.12 -13.33 -6.38
CA SER A 56 0.67 -13.83 -7.66
C SER A 56 -0.11 -13.34 -8.89
N ASP A 57 -1.39 -13.01 -8.70
CA ASP A 57 -2.31 -12.48 -9.69
C ASP A 57 -2.47 -10.96 -9.55
N ALA A 58 -1.52 -10.27 -8.90
CA ALA A 58 -1.50 -8.82 -8.86
C ALA A 58 -1.43 -8.24 -10.27
N PRO A 59 -2.17 -7.16 -10.56
CA PRO A 59 -1.90 -6.40 -11.78
C PRO A 59 -0.46 -5.92 -11.72
N THR A 60 0.26 -6.07 -12.84
CA THR A 60 1.53 -5.36 -13.02
C THR A 60 1.26 -3.88 -12.81
N GLU A 61 2.14 -3.21 -12.07
CA GLU A 61 2.14 -1.76 -12.05
C GLU A 61 2.15 -1.24 -13.49
N PRO A 62 1.29 -0.28 -13.87
CA PRO A 62 1.21 0.16 -15.24
C PRO A 62 2.57 0.68 -15.68
N GLU A 63 3.10 0.11 -16.76
CA GLU A 63 4.39 0.54 -17.29
C GLU A 63 4.29 1.91 -17.95
N LYS A 64 3.10 2.34 -18.37
CA LYS A 64 2.88 3.60 -19.08
C LYS A 64 1.67 4.34 -18.51
N PHE A 65 1.90 5.58 -18.12
CA PHE A 65 0.89 6.58 -17.84
C PHE A 65 1.11 7.77 -18.77
N THR A 66 0.03 8.27 -19.34
CA THR A 66 0.04 9.66 -19.83
C THR A 66 -0.01 10.58 -18.62
N SER A 67 0.54 11.81 -18.71
CA SER A 67 0.35 12.77 -17.62
C SER A 67 -1.11 13.06 -17.32
N GLU A 68 -1.98 13.01 -18.33
CA GLU A 68 -3.41 13.21 -18.17
C GLU A 68 -4.04 12.11 -17.30
N ASP A 69 -3.75 10.84 -17.59
CA ASP A 69 -4.27 9.70 -16.83
C ASP A 69 -3.71 9.70 -15.39
N GLY A 70 -2.41 9.92 -15.23
CA GLY A 70 -1.79 10.01 -13.92
C GLY A 70 -2.38 11.14 -13.07
N MET A 71 -2.63 12.30 -13.67
CA MET A 71 -3.30 13.42 -13.00
C MET A 71 -4.75 13.11 -12.64
N LYS A 72 -5.49 12.42 -13.50
CA LYS A 72 -6.86 12.00 -13.22
C LYS A 72 -6.91 11.08 -12.00
N GLU A 73 -6.01 10.12 -11.90
CA GLU A 73 -5.91 9.23 -10.74
C GLU A 73 -5.50 10.00 -9.47
N CYS A 74 -4.61 10.98 -9.56
CA CYS A 74 -4.27 11.85 -8.43
C CYS A 74 -5.47 12.67 -7.93
N VAL A 75 -6.32 13.19 -8.84
CA VAL A 75 -7.56 13.88 -8.48
C VAL A 75 -8.51 12.94 -7.74
N LEU A 76 -8.74 11.74 -8.29
CA LEU A 76 -9.61 10.73 -7.67
C LEU A 76 -9.08 10.29 -6.29
N PHE A 77 -7.77 10.09 -6.18
CA PHE A 77 -7.12 9.78 -4.91
C PHE A 77 -7.39 10.88 -3.87
N TYR A 78 -7.16 12.14 -4.24
CA TYR A 78 -7.38 13.27 -3.35
C TYR A 78 -8.85 13.35 -2.90
N GLU A 79 -9.80 13.16 -3.82
CA GLU A 79 -11.23 13.30 -3.54
C GLU A 79 -11.79 12.17 -2.65
N HIS A 80 -11.23 10.97 -2.73
CA HIS A 80 -11.80 9.79 -2.06
C HIS A 80 -10.97 9.22 -0.91
N ARG A 81 -9.66 9.50 -0.84
CA ARG A 81 -8.72 8.88 0.10
C ARG A 81 -8.07 9.86 1.09
N ARG A 82 -8.72 11.00 1.31
CA ARG A 82 -8.30 12.00 2.30
C ARG A 82 -9.29 12.18 3.45
N THR A 83 -8.80 12.65 4.58
CA THR A 83 -9.60 13.18 5.69
C THR A 83 -9.03 14.52 6.17
N GLU A 84 -9.86 15.32 6.85
CA GLU A 84 -9.39 16.55 7.52
C GLU A 84 -8.78 16.25 8.90
N THR A 85 -9.22 15.16 9.51
CA THR A 85 -8.84 14.77 10.87
C THR A 85 -8.16 13.42 10.87
N SER A 86 -7.16 13.26 11.73
CA SER A 86 -6.58 11.96 12.03
C SER A 86 -7.58 11.08 12.79
N ASP A 87 -7.49 9.78 12.58
CA ASP A 87 -8.26 8.83 13.36
C ASP A 87 -7.70 8.71 14.78
N PRO A 88 -8.56 8.46 15.78
CA PRO A 88 -8.10 8.23 17.14
C PRO A 88 -7.26 6.96 17.22
N VAL A 89 -6.15 7.04 17.95
CA VAL A 89 -5.35 5.86 18.27
C VAL A 89 -6.10 5.02 19.30
N SER A 90 -6.21 3.72 19.04
CA SER A 90 -6.89 2.80 19.96
C SER A 90 -6.12 2.68 21.29
N ALA A 91 -6.85 2.48 22.40
CA ALA A 91 -6.23 2.30 23.71
C ALA A 91 -5.39 1.02 23.83
N ASP A 92 -5.65 0.04 22.95
CA ASP A 92 -4.91 -1.22 22.85
C ASP A 92 -3.87 -1.22 21.72
N ALA A 93 -3.54 -0.04 21.15
CA ALA A 93 -2.53 0.07 20.12
C ALA A 93 -1.13 -0.23 20.68
N ILE A 94 -0.35 -1.00 19.92
CA ILE A 94 1.04 -1.31 20.26
C ILE A 94 1.91 -0.21 19.66
N THR A 95 2.30 0.79 20.45
CA THR A 95 3.03 1.96 19.94
C THR A 95 4.52 1.73 19.73
N ASP A 96 5.10 0.75 20.39
CA ASP A 96 6.51 0.39 20.24
C ASP A 96 6.70 -0.61 19.07
N PRO A 97 7.40 -0.21 17.99
CA PRO A 97 7.65 -1.09 16.85
C PRO A 97 8.38 -2.40 17.17
N ALA A 98 9.14 -2.45 18.28
CA ALA A 98 9.82 -3.67 18.71
C ALA A 98 8.84 -4.81 19.03
N HIS A 99 7.59 -4.47 19.38
CA HIS A 99 6.56 -5.41 19.82
C HIS A 99 5.47 -5.68 18.77
N TRP A 100 5.60 -5.14 17.55
CA TRP A 100 4.56 -5.26 16.52
C TRP A 100 4.37 -6.67 15.96
N ASP A 101 5.34 -7.58 16.14
CA ASP A 101 5.28 -8.93 15.59
C ASP A 101 5.54 -10.03 16.65
N ASP A 102 5.46 -9.67 17.93
CA ASP A 102 5.65 -10.61 19.06
C ASP A 102 4.62 -11.74 19.06
N ASP A 103 3.43 -11.49 18.51
CA ASP A 103 2.38 -12.48 18.37
C ASP A 103 2.85 -13.71 17.57
N LEU A 104 3.75 -13.53 16.59
CA LEU A 104 4.25 -14.60 15.73
C LEU A 104 5.14 -15.61 16.45
N GLU A 105 5.71 -15.26 17.62
CA GLU A 105 6.61 -16.15 18.35
C GLU A 105 5.88 -17.36 18.93
N THR A 106 4.64 -17.15 19.35
CA THR A 106 3.83 -18.15 20.06
C THR A 106 2.86 -18.89 19.14
N MET A 107 2.64 -18.41 17.91
CA MET A 107 1.72 -19.02 16.97
C MET A 107 2.11 -20.46 16.59
N SER A 108 1.11 -21.34 16.54
CA SER A 108 1.25 -22.66 15.93
C SER A 108 1.39 -22.54 14.41
N LEU A 109 1.81 -23.62 13.73
CA LEU A 109 1.87 -23.63 12.26
C LEU A 109 0.49 -23.33 11.64
N SER A 110 -0.57 -23.92 12.21
CA SER A 110 -1.93 -23.68 11.74
C SER A 110 -2.35 -22.21 11.93
N ASP A 111 -1.94 -21.58 13.03
CA ASP A 111 -2.26 -20.17 13.28
C ASP A 111 -1.52 -19.26 12.30
N LEU A 112 -0.25 -19.57 12.00
CA LEU A 112 0.51 -18.84 10.97
C LEU A 112 -0.15 -18.98 9.59
N HIS A 113 -0.60 -20.18 9.21
CA HIS A 113 -1.34 -20.38 7.94
C HIS A 113 -2.65 -19.57 7.90
N ASN A 114 -3.38 -19.54 9.01
CA ASN A 114 -4.61 -18.75 9.14
C ASN A 114 -4.33 -17.26 9.05
N GLU A 115 -3.29 -16.78 9.74
CA GLU A 115 -2.87 -15.38 9.73
C GLU A 115 -2.43 -14.94 8.34
N LEU A 116 -1.58 -15.73 7.67
CA LEU A 116 -1.16 -15.46 6.31
C LEU A 116 -2.35 -15.46 5.34
N SER A 117 -3.30 -16.38 5.51
CA SER A 117 -4.54 -16.41 4.72
C SER A 117 -5.38 -15.16 4.93
N ARG A 118 -5.45 -14.65 6.17
CA ARG A 118 -6.18 -13.42 6.53
C ARG A 118 -5.54 -12.20 5.87
N LEU A 119 -4.21 -12.07 5.94
CA LEU A 119 -3.47 -10.99 5.28
C LEU A 119 -3.69 -11.03 3.76
N GLN A 120 -3.50 -12.19 3.12
CA GLN A 120 -3.71 -12.33 1.66
C GLN A 120 -5.15 -11.97 1.26
N LYS A 121 -6.14 -12.34 2.08
CA LYS A 121 -7.54 -11.95 1.82
C LYS A 121 -7.72 -10.44 1.85
N ALA A 122 -7.14 -9.74 2.84
CA ALA A 122 -7.25 -8.29 2.93
C ALA A 122 -6.59 -7.56 1.75
N LEU A 123 -5.39 -8.01 1.33
CA LEU A 123 -4.72 -7.47 0.14
C LEU A 123 -5.59 -7.63 -1.12
N ARG A 124 -6.19 -8.82 -1.32
CA ARG A 124 -7.11 -9.05 -2.44
C ARG A 124 -8.35 -8.18 -2.36
N THR A 125 -9.00 -8.11 -1.20
CA THR A 125 -10.19 -7.28 -1.02
C THR A 125 -9.91 -5.82 -1.36
N HIS A 126 -8.73 -5.30 -0.99
CA HIS A 126 -8.32 -3.95 -1.35
C HIS A 126 -8.03 -3.79 -2.86
N ARG A 127 -7.37 -4.78 -3.48
CA ARG A 127 -7.09 -4.79 -4.92
C ARG A 127 -8.37 -4.83 -5.75
N ASP A 128 -9.29 -5.73 -5.39
CA ASP A 128 -10.48 -6.11 -6.16
C ASP A 128 -11.65 -5.13 -5.99
N ILE A 129 -11.38 -3.90 -5.53
CA ILE A 129 -12.34 -2.80 -5.58
C ILE A 129 -12.48 -2.36 -7.03
N ILE A 130 -13.49 -2.91 -7.70
CA ILE A 130 -13.80 -2.70 -9.12
C ILE A 130 -15.15 -1.99 -9.23
N GLY A 131 -15.27 -1.09 -10.20
CA GLY A 131 -16.54 -0.39 -10.49
C GLY A 131 -16.82 0.83 -9.60
N ARG A 132 -15.88 1.20 -8.72
CA ARG A 132 -15.90 2.46 -7.95
C ARG A 132 -14.48 2.89 -7.55
N SER A 133 -14.33 4.15 -7.16
CA SER A 133 -13.10 4.66 -6.54
C SER A 133 -12.83 3.99 -5.18
N ARG A 134 -11.56 3.75 -4.86
CA ARG A 134 -11.13 3.39 -3.49
C ARG A 134 -11.31 4.57 -2.55
N THR A 135 -11.65 4.28 -1.31
CA THR A 135 -11.97 5.26 -0.28
C THR A 135 -11.10 5.08 0.95
N VAL A 136 -11.09 6.07 1.85
CA VAL A 136 -10.45 5.94 3.16
C VAL A 136 -10.92 4.71 3.93
N ALA A 137 -12.20 4.32 3.81
CA ALA A 137 -12.72 3.15 4.51
C ALA A 137 -12.09 1.84 4.01
N ASP A 138 -11.75 1.78 2.71
CA ASP A 138 -11.07 0.62 2.12
C ASP A 138 -9.64 0.49 2.64
N ASP A 139 -8.93 1.62 2.74
CA ASP A 139 -7.58 1.69 3.31
C ASP A 139 -7.58 1.30 4.79
N ARG A 140 -8.53 1.83 5.56
CA ARG A 140 -8.72 1.46 6.97
C ARG A 140 -8.94 -0.03 7.13
N ALA A 141 -9.76 -0.64 6.28
CA ALA A 141 -10.01 -2.08 6.31
C ALA A 141 -8.75 -2.90 5.99
N LEU A 142 -7.91 -2.42 5.07
CA LEU A 142 -6.60 -3.00 4.81
C LEU A 142 -5.69 -2.89 6.05
N TYR A 143 -5.58 -1.72 6.68
CA TYR A 143 -4.68 -1.50 7.81
C TYR A 143 -5.14 -2.17 9.11
N ALA A 144 -6.45 -2.37 9.28
CA ALA A 144 -7.04 -3.04 10.43
C ALA A 144 -6.58 -4.49 10.59
N VAL A 145 -5.91 -5.08 9.59
CA VAL A 145 -5.32 -6.40 9.74
C VAL A 145 -4.02 -6.42 10.53
N LEU A 146 -3.37 -5.28 10.73
CA LEU A 146 -2.12 -5.20 11.46
C LEU A 146 -2.35 -5.33 12.98
N PRO A 147 -1.52 -6.11 13.70
CA PRO A 147 -1.71 -6.36 15.13
C PRO A 147 -1.54 -5.10 15.99
N GLU A 148 -0.73 -4.14 15.56
CA GLU A 148 -0.43 -2.93 16.31
C GLU A 148 -1.61 -1.94 16.40
N LYS A 149 -2.64 -2.08 15.55
CA LYS A 149 -3.86 -1.24 15.56
C LYS A 149 -3.62 0.28 15.50
N ILE A 150 -2.48 0.68 14.93
CA ILE A 150 -2.16 2.08 14.68
C ILE A 150 -2.93 2.54 13.43
N PRO A 151 -3.71 3.63 13.50
CA PRO A 151 -4.38 4.18 12.32
C PRO A 151 -3.38 4.85 11.37
N ALA A 152 -3.70 4.86 10.07
CA ALA A 152 -3.01 5.72 9.11
C ALA A 152 -3.40 7.19 9.30
N ASP A 153 -2.52 8.08 8.84
CA ASP A 153 -2.85 9.50 8.68
C ASP A 153 -3.29 9.78 7.24
N PHE A 154 -4.60 9.96 7.04
CA PHE A 154 -5.19 10.23 5.73
C PHE A 154 -5.20 11.72 5.36
N ARG A 155 -4.62 12.59 6.18
CA ARG A 155 -4.54 14.01 5.87
C ARG A 155 -3.59 14.23 4.71
N LEU A 156 -4.06 14.98 3.72
CA LEU A 156 -3.27 15.47 2.59
C LEU A 156 -3.16 17.00 2.68
N PRO A 157 -2.15 17.62 2.05
CA PRO A 157 -2.11 19.06 1.92
C PRO A 157 -3.37 19.62 1.22
N PRO A 158 -3.63 20.93 1.27
CA PRO A 158 -4.65 21.58 0.47
C PRO A 158 -4.61 21.14 -1.00
N LYS A 159 -5.78 21.11 -1.67
CA LYS A 159 -5.93 20.53 -3.01
C LYS A 159 -5.00 21.21 -4.01
N GLU A 160 -4.86 22.52 -3.90
CA GLU A 160 -4.00 23.36 -4.74
C GLU A 160 -2.52 23.11 -4.49
N GLU A 161 -2.15 22.61 -3.31
CA GLU A 161 -0.78 22.26 -2.94
C GLU A 161 -0.42 20.85 -3.40
N PHE A 162 -1.34 19.89 -3.22
CA PHE A 162 -1.16 18.49 -3.63
C PHE A 162 -1.25 18.31 -5.16
N LEU A 163 -2.28 18.91 -5.78
CA LEU A 163 -2.52 18.86 -7.23
C LEU A 163 -1.92 20.03 -7.99
N GLY A 164 -1.21 20.95 -7.33
CA GLY A 164 -0.63 22.13 -7.98
C GLY A 164 0.88 22.19 -7.85
N GLU A 165 1.47 23.17 -8.53
CA GLU A 165 2.92 23.38 -8.59
C GLU A 165 3.44 24.29 -7.46
N ALA A 166 2.55 24.69 -6.55
CA ALA A 166 2.76 25.80 -5.62
C ALA A 166 3.94 25.59 -4.65
N ARG A 167 4.27 24.33 -4.31
CA ARG A 167 5.41 24.00 -3.43
C ARG A 167 6.77 24.16 -4.09
N ALA A 168 6.88 23.83 -5.38
CA ALA A 168 8.07 23.99 -6.21
C ALA A 168 7.73 23.48 -7.63
N PRO A 169 8.40 23.97 -8.69
CA PRO A 169 8.26 23.43 -10.06
C PRO A 169 8.69 21.95 -10.22
N LYS A 170 9.13 21.31 -9.13
CA LYS A 170 9.56 19.89 -9.03
C LYS A 170 8.85 19.16 -7.88
N ALA A 171 7.74 19.68 -7.38
CA ALA A 171 6.95 19.08 -6.31
C ALA A 171 5.49 18.96 -6.74
N GLY A 172 4.77 18.01 -6.12
CA GLY A 172 3.35 17.75 -6.41
C GLY A 172 3.11 16.86 -7.63
N CYS A 173 1.89 16.33 -7.73
CA CYS A 173 1.51 15.37 -8.77
C CYS A 173 1.73 15.89 -10.21
N PRO A 174 1.37 17.13 -10.59
CA PRO A 174 1.53 17.58 -11.98
C PRO A 174 2.99 17.65 -12.43
N ALA A 175 3.89 18.12 -11.56
CA ALA A 175 5.31 18.17 -11.87
C ALA A 175 5.90 16.76 -11.99
N PHE A 176 5.44 15.83 -11.14
CA PHE A 176 5.86 14.43 -11.18
C PHE A 176 5.50 13.79 -12.52
N TRP A 177 4.24 13.91 -12.94
CA TRP A 177 3.75 13.32 -14.18
C TRP A 177 4.42 13.93 -15.41
N ARG A 178 4.53 15.26 -15.49
CA ARG A 178 5.24 15.91 -16.61
C ARG A 178 6.72 15.55 -16.68
N SER A 179 7.36 15.26 -15.55
CA SER A 179 8.74 14.76 -15.55
C SER A 179 8.89 13.40 -16.24
N HIS A 180 7.77 12.69 -16.46
CA HIS A 180 7.69 11.40 -17.14
C HIS A 180 7.12 11.44 -18.57
N ASP A 181 6.62 12.59 -19.06
CA ASP A 181 5.96 12.72 -20.39
C ASP A 181 6.86 12.34 -21.58
N GLY A 182 8.19 12.39 -21.41
CA GLY A 182 9.18 12.08 -22.44
C GLY A 182 9.83 10.70 -22.30
N CYS A 183 9.45 9.91 -21.30
CA CYS A 183 10.09 8.63 -21.01
C CYS A 183 9.81 7.60 -22.10
N LYS A 184 10.87 6.93 -22.57
CA LYS A 184 10.78 5.83 -23.53
C LYS A 184 11.32 4.56 -22.88
N GLY A 185 10.48 3.56 -22.64
CA GLY A 185 10.91 2.26 -22.13
C GLY A 185 10.26 1.87 -20.82
N CYS A 186 11.03 1.27 -19.91
CA CYS A 186 10.56 0.82 -18.61
C CYS A 186 10.49 2.01 -17.64
N HIS A 187 9.33 2.26 -17.05
CA HIS A 187 9.13 3.41 -16.17
C HIS A 187 9.35 3.06 -14.70
N ASN A 188 9.92 4.00 -13.94
CA ASN A 188 9.99 3.92 -12.49
C ASN A 188 9.17 5.06 -11.87
N TYR A 189 7.86 4.84 -11.73
CA TYR A 189 6.95 5.83 -11.18
C TYR A 189 7.06 6.03 -9.65
N HIS A 190 8.09 5.47 -9.02
CA HIS A 190 8.40 5.71 -7.61
C HIS A 190 9.55 6.71 -7.43
N LYS A 191 10.03 7.34 -8.52
CA LYS A 191 11.14 8.29 -8.50
C LYS A 191 10.88 9.48 -9.41
N TRP A 192 11.38 10.65 -9.00
CA TRP A 192 11.35 11.87 -9.82
C TRP A 192 12.26 11.79 -11.04
N GLY A 193 11.82 12.41 -12.15
CA GLY A 193 12.63 12.67 -13.33
C GLY A 193 12.39 11.69 -14.49
N PRO A 194 13.01 11.94 -15.66
CA PRO A 194 12.89 11.03 -16.77
C PRO A 194 13.46 9.66 -16.39
N CYS A 195 12.77 8.60 -16.79
CA CYS A 195 13.22 7.23 -16.66
C CYS A 195 14.57 7.08 -17.36
N ARG A 196 15.55 6.53 -16.65
CA ARG A 196 16.91 6.32 -17.14
C ARG A 196 16.97 5.13 -18.09
#